data_AF-A0A1B6EXD5-F1
#
_entry.id   AF-A0A1B6EXD5-F1
#
_cell.length_a   1.000
_cell.length_b   1.000
_cell.length_c   1.000
_cell.angle_alpha   90.00
_cell.angle_beta   90.00
_cell.angle_gamma   90.00
#
_symmetry.space_group_name_H-M   'P 1'
#
loop_
_entity.id
_entity.type
_entity.pdbx_description
1 polymer ?
#
loop_
_entity_poly.entity_id
_entity_poly.type
_entity_poly.pdbx_seq_one_letter_code
_entity_poly.pdbx_strand_id
1 'polypeptide(L)'
;PKLRRSILNALITIDVHARDIVTTLVQNSVNSSSHFEWVKQLRYYWQKDIDNCVARMSNACYVYGYEYLGASPRLVITPLTDKCYLCLMGALELDLGGAPAGPAGTGKTETTKDLAKSLAIQCVVFNCSE
;
A
#
# COMPACT_ATOMS: atom_id res chain seq x y z
N PRO A 1 -17.12 2.17 -22.15
CA PRO A 1 -17.87 2.60 -20.93
C PRO A 1 -16.92 3.16 -19.86
N LYS A 2 -17.31 4.24 -19.17
CA LYS A 2 -16.46 4.97 -18.20
C LYS A 2 -15.90 4.07 -17.08
N LEU A 3 -16.73 3.21 -16.49
CA LEU A 3 -16.35 2.29 -15.41
C LEU A 3 -15.18 1.37 -15.80
N ARG A 4 -15.25 0.75 -16.98
CA ARG A 4 -14.20 -0.16 -17.47
C ARG A 4 -12.86 0.56 -17.63
N ARG A 5 -12.90 1.83 -18.07
CA ARG A 5 -11.70 2.67 -18.19
C ARG A 5 -11.09 2.98 -16.82
N SER A 6 -11.90 3.30 -15.81
CA SER A 6 -11.42 3.55 -14.44
C SER A 6 -10.74 2.32 -13.85
N ILE A 7 -11.34 1.13 -14.03
CA ILE A 7 -10.75 -0.14 -13.58
C ILE A 7 -9.41 -0.38 -14.27
N LEU A 8 -9.35 -0.23 -15.60
CA LEU A 8 -8.10 -0.41 -16.36
C LEU A 8 -7.01 0.56 -15.91
N ASN A 9 -7.34 1.84 -15.70
CA ASN A 9 -6.36 2.81 -15.22
C ASN A 9 -5.80 2.42 -13.84
N ALA A 10 -6.66 1.97 -12.92
CA ALA A 10 -6.24 1.52 -11.60
C ALA A 10 -5.31 0.29 -11.69
N LEU A 11 -5.66 -0.69 -12.52
CA LEU A 11 -4.84 -1.88 -12.74
C LEU A 11 -3.48 -1.53 -13.34
N ILE A 12 -3.44 -0.66 -14.36
CA ILE A 12 -2.20 -0.20 -14.98
C ILE A 12 -1.27 0.45 -13.95
N THR A 13 -1.80 1.30 -13.05
CA THR A 13 -1.00 1.93 -12.00
C THR A 13 -0.38 0.90 -11.04
N ILE A 14 -1.14 -0.12 -10.65
CA ILE A 14 -0.64 -1.21 -9.78
C ILE A 14 0.41 -2.05 -10.52
N ASP A 15 0.15 -2.43 -11.77
CA ASP A 15 1.03 -3.29 -12.57
C ASP A 15 2.37 -2.60 -12.89
N VAL A 16 2.36 -1.30 -13.16
CA VAL A 16 3.59 -0.52 -13.37
C VAL A 16 4.44 -0.52 -12.10
N HIS A 17 3.84 -0.33 -10.93
CA HIS A 17 4.56 -0.41 -9.66
C HIS A 17 5.12 -1.82 -9.39
N ALA A 18 4.35 -2.88 -9.65
CA ALA A 18 4.81 -4.26 -9.52
C ALA A 18 6.00 -4.57 -10.45
N ARG A 19 5.95 -4.10 -11.70
CA ARG A 19 7.08 -4.20 -12.64
C ARG A 19 8.33 -3.50 -12.11
N ASP A 20 8.19 -2.31 -11.52
CA ASP A 20 9.31 -1.55 -10.98
C ASP A 20 9.96 -2.25 -9.78
N ILE A 21 9.14 -2.88 -8.92
CA ILE A 21 9.63 -3.76 -7.84
C ILE A 21 10.43 -4.93 -8.42
N VAL A 22 9.86 -5.68 -9.37
CA VAL A 22 10.54 -6.85 -9.98
C VAL A 22 11.86 -6.43 -10.63
N THR A 23 11.88 -5.30 -11.34
CA THR A 23 13.10 -4.77 -11.97
C THR A 23 14.18 -4.50 -10.91
N THR A 24 13.80 -3.90 -9.79
CA THR A 24 14.72 -3.60 -8.67
C THR A 24 15.23 -4.89 -8.00
N LEU A 25 14.38 -5.90 -7.81
CA LEU A 25 14.78 -7.19 -7.24
C LEU A 25 15.81 -7.91 -8.13
N VAL A 26 15.60 -7.88 -9.46
CA VAL A 26 16.54 -8.46 -10.44
C VAL A 26 17.87 -7.72 -10.43
N GLN A 27 17.84 -6.38 -10.47
CA GLN A 27 19.06 -5.56 -10.42
C GLN A 27 19.88 -5.80 -9.14
N ASN A 28 19.19 -5.97 -8.00
CA ASN A 28 19.81 -6.24 -6.71
C ASN A 28 20.14 -7.72 -6.49
N SER A 29 19.93 -8.60 -7.49
CA SER A 29 20.20 -10.04 -7.41
C SER A 29 19.56 -10.71 -6.18
N VAL A 30 18.34 -10.29 -5.84
CA VAL A 30 17.63 -10.80 -4.66
C VAL A 30 17.18 -12.24 -4.92
N ASN A 31 17.70 -13.17 -4.13
CA ASN A 31 17.48 -14.62 -4.31
C ASN A 31 16.74 -15.29 -3.14
N SER A 32 16.34 -14.53 -2.12
CA SER A 32 15.69 -15.05 -0.92
C SER A 32 14.44 -14.25 -0.55
N SER A 33 13.41 -14.96 -0.10
CA SER A 33 12.19 -14.36 0.45
C SER A 33 12.39 -13.73 1.84
N SER A 34 13.54 -13.93 2.48
CA SER A 34 13.91 -13.23 3.72
C SER A 34 14.68 -11.93 3.47
N HIS A 35 15.07 -11.66 2.22
CA HIS A 35 15.86 -10.48 1.89
C HIS A 35 15.05 -9.18 2.09
N PHE A 36 15.68 -8.17 2.68
CA PHE A 36 14.99 -6.91 3.02
C PHE A 36 14.32 -6.24 1.82
N GLU A 37 14.97 -6.26 0.66
CA GLU A 37 14.40 -5.70 -0.59
C GLU A 37 13.04 -6.30 -0.99
N TRP A 38 12.79 -7.58 -0.66
CA TRP A 38 11.49 -8.22 -0.84
C TRP A 38 10.57 -7.97 0.36
N VAL A 39 11.11 -8.08 1.58
CA VAL A 39 10.35 -7.97 2.82
C VAL A 39 9.79 -6.56 3.03
N LYS A 40 10.48 -5.51 2.55
CA LYS A 40 10.03 -4.12 2.62
C LYS A 40 8.83 -3.80 1.72
N GLN A 41 8.48 -4.67 0.77
CA GLN A 41 7.34 -4.47 -0.12
C GLN A 41 6.02 -4.85 0.57
N LEU A 42 4.92 -4.20 0.20
CA LEU A 42 3.57 -4.59 0.62
C LEU A 42 3.14 -5.85 -0.16
N ARG A 43 2.86 -6.94 0.55
CA ARG A 43 2.60 -8.26 -0.03
C ARG A 43 1.33 -8.86 0.57
N TYR A 44 0.62 -9.69 -0.20
CA TYR A 44 -0.63 -10.32 0.24
C TYR A 44 -0.45 -11.84 0.27
N TYR A 45 -0.91 -12.47 1.34
CA TYR A 45 -0.85 -13.91 1.52
C TYR A 45 -2.17 -14.45 2.05
N TRP A 46 -2.62 -15.58 1.51
CA TRP A 46 -3.66 -16.37 2.16
C TRP A 46 -3.04 -17.19 3.28
N GLN A 47 -3.40 -16.93 4.54
CA GLN A 47 -2.97 -17.70 5.70
C GLN A 47 -4.04 -18.74 6.02
N LYS A 48 -3.68 -20.02 5.85
CA LYS A 48 -4.61 -21.14 6.06
C LYS A 48 -5.02 -21.29 7.54
N ASP A 49 -4.14 -20.92 8.46
CA ASP A 49 -4.32 -21.13 9.90
C ASP A 49 -5.48 -20.29 10.46
N ILE A 50 -5.68 -19.10 9.91
CA ILE A 50 -6.77 -18.18 10.26
C ILE A 50 -7.82 -18.07 9.15
N ASP A 51 -7.68 -18.87 8.08
CA ASP A 51 -8.47 -18.86 6.85
C ASP A 51 -8.76 -17.44 6.31
N ASN A 52 -7.70 -16.63 6.15
CA ASN A 52 -7.86 -15.22 5.83
C ASN A 52 -6.73 -14.66 4.95
N CYS A 53 -7.01 -13.58 4.23
CA CYS A 53 -6.00 -12.80 3.51
C CYS A 53 -5.30 -11.84 4.47
N VAL A 54 -3.98 -11.79 4.40
CA VAL A 54 -3.15 -10.94 5.24
C VAL A 54 -2.19 -10.13 4.39
N ALA A 55 -2.23 -8.81 4.59
CA ALA A 55 -1.24 -7.89 4.07
C ALA A 55 -0.01 -7.87 4.99
N ARG A 56 1.17 -8.08 4.42
CA ARG A 56 2.45 -8.09 5.13
C ARG A 56 3.39 -7.05 4.53
N MET A 57 4.03 -6.28 5.40
CA MET A 57 5.08 -5.33 5.02
C MET A 57 6.10 -5.21 6.14
N SER A 58 7.36 -5.51 5.85
CA SER A 58 8.36 -5.75 6.89
C SER A 58 7.88 -6.80 7.90
N ASN A 59 7.89 -6.49 9.19
CA ASN A 59 7.36 -7.34 10.26
C ASN A 59 5.85 -7.14 10.48
N ALA A 60 5.25 -6.09 9.90
CA ALA A 60 3.84 -5.78 10.11
C ALA A 60 2.94 -6.78 9.40
N CYS A 61 1.86 -7.19 10.08
CA CYS A 61 0.94 -8.23 9.65
C CYS A 61 -0.50 -7.77 9.91
N TYR A 62 -1.21 -7.39 8.85
CA TYR A 62 -2.57 -6.84 8.97
C TYR A 62 -3.57 -7.70 8.20
N VAL A 63 -4.66 -8.11 8.86
CA VAL A 63 -5.74 -8.86 8.21
C VAL A 63 -6.45 -7.94 7.22
N TYR A 64 -6.68 -8.43 6.00
CA TYR A 64 -7.34 -7.65 4.96
C TYR A 64 -8.78 -7.27 5.40
N GLY A 65 -9.17 -6.01 5.22
CA GLY A 65 -10.43 -5.50 5.77
C GLY A 65 -11.69 -5.86 4.97
N TYR A 66 -11.55 -6.29 3.71
CA TYR A 66 -12.64 -6.65 2.80
C TYR A 66 -13.71 -5.56 2.55
N GLU A 67 -13.42 -4.30 2.87
CA GLU A 67 -14.33 -3.19 2.55
C GLU A 67 -14.48 -3.05 1.03
N TYR A 68 -15.72 -2.87 0.56
CA TYR A 68 -15.98 -2.63 -0.85
C TYR A 68 -15.72 -1.16 -1.20
N LEU A 69 -14.59 -0.90 -1.88
CA LEU A 69 -14.13 0.45 -2.21
C LEU A 69 -14.50 0.91 -3.64
N GLY A 70 -15.17 0.03 -4.41
CA GLY A 70 -15.53 0.28 -5.81
C GLY A 70 -14.32 0.48 -6.75
N ALA A 71 -14.60 0.94 -7.97
CA ALA A 71 -13.58 1.25 -8.99
C ALA A 71 -12.90 2.61 -8.73
N SER A 72 -12.26 2.74 -7.56
CA SER A 72 -11.56 3.96 -7.16
C SER A 72 -10.19 4.08 -7.84
N PRO A 73 -9.73 5.30 -8.16
CA PRO A 73 -8.41 5.51 -8.72
C PRO A 73 -7.32 5.15 -7.69
N ARG A 74 -6.18 4.67 -8.19
CA ARG A 74 -4.98 4.36 -7.39
C ARG A 74 -3.98 5.50 -7.48
N LEU A 75 -3.31 5.78 -6.37
CA LEU A 75 -2.18 6.71 -6.33
C LEU A 75 -0.99 6.08 -7.07
N VAL A 76 -0.23 6.89 -7.81
CA VAL A 76 1.04 6.44 -8.38
C VAL A 76 2.02 6.22 -7.24
N ILE A 77 2.48 4.98 -7.08
CA ILE A 77 3.39 4.59 -6.00
C ILE A 77 4.83 4.89 -6.42
N THR A 78 5.44 5.84 -5.73
CA THR A 78 6.84 6.24 -5.92
C THR A 78 7.71 5.66 -4.80
N PRO A 79 9.06 5.68 -4.92
CA PRO A 79 9.93 5.26 -3.82
C PRO A 79 9.72 6.04 -2.51
N LEU A 80 9.21 7.28 -2.58
CA LEU A 80 8.84 8.04 -1.38
C LEU A 80 7.53 7.55 -0.78
N THR A 81 6.55 7.22 -1.62
CA THR A 81 5.26 6.61 -1.22
C THR A 81 5.48 5.27 -0.53
N ASP A 82 6.35 4.40 -1.08
CA ASP A 82 6.70 3.11 -0.48
C ASP A 82 7.31 3.25 0.92
N LYS A 83 8.22 4.21 1.09
CA LYS A 83 8.79 4.51 2.41
C LYS A 83 7.72 4.99 3.39
N CYS A 84 6.77 5.79 2.93
CA CYS A 84 5.65 6.21 3.75
C CYS A 84 4.77 5.00 4.16
N TYR A 85 4.48 4.09 3.22
CA TYR A 85 3.75 2.84 3.52
C TYR A 85 4.48 2.00 4.56
N LEU A 86 5.80 1.85 4.43
CA LEU A 86 6.62 1.10 5.38
C LEU A 86 6.50 1.67 6.80
N CYS A 87 6.60 2.99 6.94
CA CYS A 87 6.46 3.67 8.23
C CYS A 87 5.03 3.54 8.80
N LEU A 88 4.00 3.71 7.95
CA LEU A 88 2.60 3.62 8.38
C LEU A 88 2.22 2.20 8.79
N MET A 89 2.64 1.18 8.05
CA MET A 89 2.44 -0.23 8.41
C MET A 89 3.15 -0.58 9.71
N GLY A 90 4.38 -0.09 9.90
CA GLY A 90 5.12 -0.27 11.15
C GLY A 90 4.45 0.42 12.35
N ALA A 91 3.90 1.62 12.16
CA ALA A 91 3.12 2.30 13.19
C ALA A 91 1.83 1.54 13.55
N LEU A 92 1.13 1.02 12.53
CA LEU A 92 -0.09 0.25 12.70
C LEU A 92 0.13 -1.06 13.49
N GLU A 93 1.23 -1.76 13.23
CA GLU A 93 1.63 -2.96 14.00
C GLU A 93 1.89 -2.67 15.48
N LEU A 94 2.28 -1.43 15.80
CA LEU A 94 2.58 -0.99 17.17
C LEU A 94 1.40 -0.27 17.84
N ASP A 95 0.21 -0.29 17.23
CA ASP A 95 -0.96 0.46 17.66
C ASP A 95 -0.68 1.98 17.82
N LEU A 96 0.19 2.52 16.97
CA LEU A 96 0.56 3.94 16.93
C LEU A 96 -0.08 4.68 15.75
N GLY A 97 -0.23 5.99 15.91
CA GLY A 97 -0.60 6.89 14.81
C GLY A 97 0.59 7.20 13.89
N GLY A 98 0.32 7.37 12.60
CA GLY A 98 1.29 7.87 11.63
C GLY A 98 1.16 9.37 11.41
N ALA A 99 2.28 10.11 11.42
CA ALA A 99 2.32 11.54 11.12
C ALA A 99 3.16 11.86 9.88
N PRO A 100 2.66 11.61 8.65
CA PRO A 100 3.34 12.05 7.43
C PRO A 100 3.45 13.57 7.41
N ALA A 101 4.67 14.10 7.34
CA ALA A 101 4.96 15.54 7.34
C ALA A 101 5.57 15.98 6.00
N GLY A 102 5.28 17.22 5.59
CA GLY A 102 5.77 17.81 4.35
C GLY A 102 4.88 18.95 3.83
N PRO A 103 5.31 19.67 2.79
CA PRO A 103 4.58 20.83 2.26
C PRO A 103 3.14 20.53 1.84
N ALA A 104 2.31 21.57 1.73
CA ALA A 104 0.94 21.42 1.21
C ALA A 104 0.97 20.85 -0.22
N GLY A 105 0.00 19.99 -0.56
CA GLY A 105 -0.11 19.41 -1.90
C GLY A 105 0.85 18.27 -2.25
N THR A 106 1.72 17.81 -1.34
CA THR A 106 2.69 16.74 -1.62
C THR A 106 2.14 15.31 -1.46
N GLY A 107 0.82 15.13 -1.52
CA GLY A 107 0.20 13.80 -1.54
C GLY A 107 0.18 13.05 -0.20
N LYS A 108 0.41 13.71 0.94
CA LYS A 108 0.41 13.09 2.29
C LYS A 108 -0.90 12.34 2.57
N THR A 109 -2.03 13.04 2.48
CA THR A 109 -3.36 12.49 2.71
C THR A 109 -3.70 11.40 1.70
N GLU A 110 -3.35 11.60 0.43
CA GLU A 110 -3.63 10.62 -0.62
C GLU A 110 -2.79 9.35 -0.50
N THR A 111 -1.57 9.46 0.04
CA THR A 111 -0.73 8.32 0.40
C THR A 111 -1.40 7.48 1.49
N THR A 112 -1.87 8.11 2.57
CA THR A 112 -2.60 7.40 3.64
C THR A 112 -3.89 6.76 3.12
N LYS A 113 -4.64 7.47 2.26
CA LYS A 113 -5.86 6.91 1.63
C LYS A 113 -5.55 5.71 0.74
N ASP A 114 -4.49 5.74 -0.07
CA ASP A 114 -4.16 4.61 -0.95
C ASP A 114 -3.61 3.41 -0.17
N LEU A 115 -2.92 3.62 0.96
CA LEU A 115 -2.59 2.52 1.88
C LEU A 115 -3.86 1.90 2.48
N ALA A 116 -4.80 2.71 2.96
CA ALA A 116 -6.07 2.21 3.47
C ALA A 116 -6.84 1.41 2.41
N LYS A 117 -6.84 1.87 1.15
CA LYS A 117 -7.40 1.09 0.03
C LYS A 117 -6.68 -0.24 -0.18
N SER A 118 -5.36 -0.24 -0.05
CA SER A 118 -4.53 -1.45 -0.18
C SER A 118 -4.83 -2.47 0.92
N LEU A 119 -5.23 -2.01 2.11
CA LEU A 119 -5.67 -2.87 3.22
C LEU A 119 -7.18 -3.17 3.20
N ALA A 120 -7.93 -2.63 2.23
CA ALA A 120 -9.39 -2.66 2.18
C ALA A 120 -10.07 -2.15 3.45
N ILE A 121 -9.66 -0.97 3.90
CA ILE A 121 -10.22 -0.26 5.05
C ILE A 121 -10.89 1.03 4.56
N GLN A 122 -12.07 1.34 5.11
CA GLN A 122 -12.71 2.63 4.88
C GLN A 122 -11.90 3.76 5.51
N CYS A 123 -11.40 4.69 4.69
CA CYS A 123 -10.66 5.86 5.15
C CYS A 123 -11.57 7.09 5.17
N VAL A 124 -11.83 7.63 6.37
CA VAL A 124 -12.53 8.90 6.57
C VAL A 124 -11.50 9.99 6.82
N VAL A 125 -11.60 11.10 6.09
CA VAL A 125 -10.66 12.21 6.21
C VAL A 125 -11.37 13.44 6.75
N PHE A 126 -10.84 13.93 7.87
CA PHE A 126 -11.26 15.19 8.48
C PHE A 126 -10.30 16.28 8.02
N ASN A 127 -10.84 17.31 7.37
CA ASN A 127 -10.07 18.51 7.09
C ASN A 127 -10.17 19.43 8.30
N CYS A 128 -9.04 19.70 8.94
CA CYS A 128 -8.96 20.50 10.17
C CYS A 128 -8.55 21.96 9.90
N SER A 129 -8.62 22.44 8.65
CA SER A 129 -8.54 23.87 8.37
C SER A 129 -9.79 24.57 8.91
N GLU A 130 -9.63 25.70 9.58
CA GLU A 130 -10.73 26.58 10.01
C GLU A 130 -11.62 27.02 8.83
#